data_AF-A0A3M7PPS3-F1
#
_entry.id   AF-A0A3M7PPS3-F1
#
_cell.length_a   1.000
_cell.length_b   1.000
_cell.length_c   1.000
_cell.angle_alpha   90.00
_cell.angle_beta   90.00
_cell.angle_gamma   90.00
#
_symmetry.space_group_name_H-M   'P 1'
#
loop_
_entity.id
_entity.type
_entity.pdbx_description
1 polymer ?
#
loop_
_entity_poly.entity_id
_entity_poly.type
_entity_poly.pdbx_seq_one_letter_code
_entity_poly.pdbx_strand_id
1 'polypeptide(L)'
;MDSLEIKLDCDQTTLYQNLKDKWERIQCPACKDHTIDVDQCLSMLYNKELILRNKIELDLDKNLKDELIIKLDDKVVNQIDLQAKK
;
A
#
# COMPACT_ATOMS: atom_id res chain seq x y z
N MET A 1 -2.07 -2.46 1.00
CA MET A 1 -2.58 -1.23 1.67
C MET A 1 -3.78 -1.47 2.57
N ASP A 2 -4.60 -2.49 2.33
CA ASP A 2 -5.89 -2.62 3.05
C ASP A 2 -5.74 -2.91 4.56
N SER A 3 -4.59 -3.42 5.00
CA SER A 3 -4.23 -3.62 6.41
C SER A 3 -3.52 -2.44 7.08
N LEU A 4 -3.37 -1.29 6.40
CA LEU A 4 -2.67 -0.14 6.97
C LEU A 4 -3.52 0.54 8.05
N GLU A 5 -3.01 0.66 9.26
CA GLU A 5 -3.67 1.40 10.34
C GLU A 5 -3.32 2.89 10.31
N ILE A 6 -4.34 3.74 10.32
CA ILE A 6 -4.28 5.18 10.26
C ILE A 6 -4.69 5.74 11.62
N LYS A 7 -4.02 6.79 12.10
CA LYS A 7 -4.37 7.45 13.36
C LYS A 7 -5.49 8.46 13.14
N LEU A 8 -6.50 8.43 14.01
CA LEU A 8 -7.62 9.37 14.01
C LEU A 8 -7.37 10.53 14.99
N ASP A 9 -8.13 11.62 14.86
CA ASP A 9 -8.05 12.78 15.75
C ASP A 9 -8.36 12.46 17.22
N CYS A 10 -9.13 11.39 17.48
CA CYS A 10 -9.43 10.88 18.81
C CYS A 10 -8.34 9.97 19.40
N ASP A 11 -7.13 9.99 18.83
CA ASP A 11 -5.99 9.13 19.16
C ASP A 11 -6.21 7.62 18.96
N GLN A 12 -7.38 7.20 18.49
CA GLN A 12 -7.65 5.81 18.08
C GLN A 12 -7.07 5.53 16.69
N THR A 13 -7.02 4.26 16.30
CA THR A 13 -6.64 3.85 14.94
C THR A 13 -7.82 3.27 14.17
N THR A 14 -7.74 3.34 12.84
CA THR A 14 -8.66 2.63 11.95
C THR A 14 -7.94 2.15 10.70
N LEU A 15 -8.49 1.17 10.00
CA LEU A 15 -7.91 0.71 8.76
C LEU A 15 -8.09 1.77 7.65
N TYR A 16 -7.05 1.98 6.85
CA TYR A 16 -7.04 2.91 5.71
C TYR A 16 -8.20 2.66 4.75
N GLN A 17 -8.57 1.39 4.54
CA GLN A 17 -9.72 1.00 3.72
C GLN A 17 -11.07 1.59 4.20
N ASN A 18 -11.20 1.92 5.49
CA ASN A 18 -12.40 2.56 6.02
C ASN A 18 -12.53 4.03 5.59
N LEU A 19 -11.44 4.61 5.07
CA LEU A 19 -11.30 6.03 4.72
C LEU A 19 -11.06 6.24 3.21
N LYS A 20 -10.31 5.36 2.54
CA LYS A 20 -9.73 5.59 1.19
C LYS A 20 -10.72 5.99 0.08
N ASP A 21 -11.98 5.59 0.18
CA ASP A 21 -13.02 5.83 -0.82
C ASP A 21 -14.08 6.85 -0.36
N LYS A 22 -13.80 7.60 0.72
CA LYS A 22 -14.71 8.58 1.30
C LYS A 22 -14.10 9.97 1.18
N TRP A 23 -14.86 10.92 0.67
CA TRP A 23 -14.41 12.31 0.46
C TRP A 23 -15.21 13.32 1.31
N GLU A 24 -16.04 12.83 2.21
CA GLU A 24 -16.90 13.64 3.06
C GLU A 24 -16.57 13.44 4.54
N ARG A 25 -17.22 14.21 5.40
CA ARG A 25 -17.19 13.98 6.84
C ARG A 25 -17.96 12.70 7.19
N ILE A 26 -17.30 11.80 7.87
CA ILE A 26 -17.85 10.49 8.24
C ILE A 26 -17.97 10.40 9.75
N GLN A 27 -18.88 9.56 10.25
CA GLN A 27 -18.84 9.17 11.66
C GLN A 27 -17.57 8.38 11.96
N CYS A 28 -16.92 8.69 13.08
CA CYS A 28 -15.69 8.05 13.52
C CYS A 28 -15.87 6.52 13.55
N PRO A 29 -15.10 5.75 12.77
CA PRO A 29 -15.25 4.30 12.73
C PRO A 29 -14.80 3.61 14.03
N ALA A 30 -13.97 4.28 14.84
CA ALA A 30 -13.48 3.73 16.10
C ALA A 30 -14.46 3.96 17.27
N CYS A 31 -14.84 5.21 17.55
CA CYS A 31 -15.66 5.54 18.73
C CYS A 31 -17.12 5.89 18.42
N LYS A 32 -17.47 6.17 17.15
CA LYS A 32 -18.84 6.52 16.70
C LYS A 32 -19.48 7.73 17.41
N ASP A 33 -18.67 8.60 18.01
CA ASP A 33 -19.12 9.71 18.85
C ASP A 33 -18.85 11.11 18.23
N HIS A 34 -17.95 11.18 17.25
CA HIS A 34 -17.64 12.42 16.53
C HIS A 34 -17.53 12.17 15.03
N THR A 35 -17.56 13.25 14.25
CA THR A 35 -17.31 13.20 12.82
C THR A 35 -15.84 13.45 12.52
N ILE A 36 -15.30 12.73 11.54
CA ILE A 36 -13.94 12.88 11.04
C ILE A 36 -14.01 13.43 9.62
N ASP A 37 -13.21 14.45 9.36
CA ASP A 37 -12.96 14.95 8.02
C ASP A 37 -11.87 14.08 7.38
N VAL A 38 -12.26 13.28 6.38
CA VAL A 38 -11.38 12.22 5.83
C VAL A 38 -10.15 12.83 5.16
N ASP A 39 -10.32 13.91 4.40
CA ASP A 39 -9.21 14.57 3.70
C ASP A 39 -8.21 15.16 4.70
N GLN A 40 -8.71 15.80 5.75
CA GLN A 40 -7.86 16.33 6.80
C GLN A 40 -7.12 15.22 7.55
N CYS A 41 -7.81 14.13 7.91
CA CYS A 41 -7.24 12.98 8.61
C CYS A 41 -6.12 12.32 7.78
N LEU A 42 -6.36 12.04 6.50
CA LEU A 42 -5.35 11.47 5.61
C LEU A 42 -4.19 12.45 5.31
N SER A 43 -4.42 13.75 5.46
CA SER A 43 -3.42 14.80 5.30
C SER A 43 -2.61 15.12 6.55
N MET A 44 -2.97 14.56 7.73
CA MET A 44 -2.16 14.68 8.93
C MET A 44 -0.74 14.19 8.67
N LEU A 45 0.27 14.90 9.17
CA LEU A 45 1.70 14.60 8.92
C LEU A 45 2.04 13.12 9.13
N TYR A 46 1.63 12.56 10.26
CA TYR A 46 1.86 11.16 10.61
C TYR A 46 1.22 10.20 9.59
N ASN A 47 -0.06 10.37 9.30
CA ASN A 47 -0.80 9.50 8.37
C ASN A 47 -0.26 9.62 6.95
N LYS A 48 0.02 10.85 6.51
CA LYS A 48 0.59 11.13 5.19
C LYS A 48 1.94 10.44 5.02
N GLU A 49 2.83 10.55 6.01
CA GLU A 49 4.13 9.88 5.98
C GLU A 49 3.97 8.35 5.97
N LEU A 50 3.09 7.82 6.81
CA LEU A 50 2.83 6.39 6.91
C LEU A 50 2.31 5.80 5.58
N ILE A 51 1.34 6.48 4.95
CA ILE A 51 0.81 6.11 3.64
C ILE A 51 1.91 6.16 2.57
N LEU A 52 2.75 7.21 2.56
CA LEU A 52 3.84 7.36 1.59
C LEU A 52 4.89 6.25 1.74
N ARG A 53 5.32 5.94 2.96
CA ARG A 53 6.26 4.84 3.23
C ARG A 53 5.71 3.51 2.71
N ASN A 54 4.44 3.21 2.99
CA ASN A 54 3.79 2.00 2.50
C ASN A 54 3.70 1.95 0.96
N LYS A 55 3.47 3.08 0.28
CA LYS A 55 3.52 3.13 -1.19
C LYS A 55 4.90 2.77 -1.72
N ILE A 56 5.94 3.36 -1.14
CA ILE A 56 7.33 3.11 -1.53
C ILE A 56 7.70 1.64 -1.32
N GLU A 57 7.35 1.05 -0.18
CA GLU A 57 7.60 -0.37 0.09
C GLU A 57 6.91 -1.29 -0.92
N LEU A 58 5.63 -1.03 -1.24
CA LEU A 58 4.90 -1.81 -2.24
C LEU A 58 5.49 -1.68 -3.65
N ASP A 59 5.90 -0.47 -4.04
CA ASP A 59 6.52 -0.23 -5.34
C ASP A 59 7.91 -0.89 -5.42
N LEU A 60 8.70 -0.87 -4.35
CA LEU A 60 9.97 -1.58 -4.26
C LEU A 60 9.79 -3.08 -4.39
N ASP A 61 8.84 -3.67 -3.66
CA ASP A 61 8.53 -5.10 -3.75
C ASP A 61 8.08 -5.50 -5.15
N LYS A 62 7.32 -4.65 -5.83
CA LYS A 62 6.91 -4.89 -7.21
C LYS A 62 8.11 -4.85 -8.16
N ASN A 63 8.95 -3.82 -8.07
CA ASN A 63 10.14 -3.70 -8.90
C ASN A 63 11.10 -4.87 -8.71
N LEU A 64 11.30 -5.33 -7.47
CA LEU A 64 12.12 -6.51 -7.17
C LEU A 64 11.53 -7.78 -7.80
N LYS A 65 10.20 -7.96 -7.73
CA LYS A 65 9.53 -9.09 -8.38
C LYS A 65 9.69 -9.05 -9.90
N ASP A 66 9.49 -7.89 -10.52
CA ASP A 66 9.64 -7.71 -11.96
C ASP A 66 11.09 -8.01 -12.41
N GLU A 67 12.09 -7.54 -11.66
CA GLU A 67 13.51 -7.85 -11.93
C GLU A 67 13.82 -9.35 -11.79
N LEU A 68 13.25 -10.02 -10.78
CA LEU A 68 13.42 -11.45 -10.58
C LEU A 68 12.78 -12.28 -11.71
N ILE A 69 11.61 -11.85 -12.21
CA ILE A 69 10.94 -12.50 -13.35
C ILE A 69 11.82 -12.39 -14.61
N ILE A 70 12.32 -11.20 -14.93
CA ILE A 70 13.21 -10.97 -16.08
C ILE A 70 14.44 -11.89 -16.01
N LYS A 71 15.10 -11.95 -14.83
CA LYS A 71 16.26 -12.82 -14.61
C LYS A 71 15.96 -14.31 -14.74
N LEU A 72 14.72 -14.72 -14.47
CA LEU A 72 14.28 -16.11 -14.59
C LEU A 72 14.05 -16.46 -16.07
N ASP A 73 13.37 -15.58 -16.82
CA ASP A 73 13.11 -15.75 -18.25
C ASP A 73 14.43 -15.86 -19.04
N ASP A 74 15.41 -14.99 -18.77
CA ASP A 74 16.74 -15.06 -19.39
C ASP A 74 17.46 -16.39 -19.14
N LYS A 75 17.33 -16.95 -17.93
CA LYS A 75 17.92 -18.26 -17.59
C LYS A 75 17.20 -19.41 -18.30
N VAL A 76 15.88 -19.35 -18.42
CA VAL A 76 15.08 -20.38 -19.10
C VAL A 76 15.38 -20.40 -20.60
N VAL A 77 15.43 -19.22 -21.25
CA VAL A 77 15.78 -19.10 -22.68
C VAL A 77 17.17 -19.68 -22.96
N ASN A 78 18.17 -19.31 -22.16
CA ASN A 78 19.54 -19.82 -22.33
C ASN A 78 19.62 -21.35 -22.17
N GLN A 79 18.82 -21.97 -21.29
CA GLN A 79 18.79 -23.43 -21.13
C GLN A 79 18.13 -24.15 -22.31
N ILE A 80 17.05 -23.59 -22.87
CA ILE A 80 16.37 -24.14 -24.05
C ILE A 80 17.31 -24.12 -25.26
N ASP A 81 18.01 -23.00 -25.48
CA ASP A 81 18.97 -22.86 -26.59
C ASP A 81 20.15 -23.83 -26.51
N LEU A 82 20.59 -24.16 -25.29
CA LEU A 82 21.65 -25.15 -25.06
C LEU A 82 21.18 -26.59 -25.29
N GLN A 83 19.90 -26.90 -25.03
CA GLN A 83 19.33 -28.22 -25.26
C GLN A 83 18.96 -28.45 -26.74
N ALA A 84 18.57 -27.40 -27.47
CA ALA A 84 18.22 -27.47 -28.90
C ALA A 84 19.43 -27.64 -29.83
N LYS A 85 20.66 -27.48 -29.32
CA LYS A 85 21.93 -27.63 -30.07
C LYS A 85 22.65 -28.97 -29.84
N LYS A 86 22.02 -29.92 -29.14
CA LYS A 86 22.49 -31.31 -29.00
C LYS A 86 21.67 -32.23 -29.88
#